data_AF-A0A2S8BNE1-F1
#
_entry.id   AF-A0A2S8BNE1-F1
#
_cell.length_a   1.000
_cell.length_b   1.000
_cell.length_c   1.000
_cell.angle_alpha   90.00
_cell.angle_beta   90.00
_cell.angle_gamma   90.00
#
_symmetry.space_group_name_H-M   'P 1'
#
loop_
_entity.id
_entity.type
_entity.pdbx_description
1 polymer ?
#
loop_
_entity_poly.entity_id
_entity_poly.type
_entity_poly.pdbx_seq_one_letter_code
_entity_poly.pdbx_strand_id
1 'polypeptide(L)'
;MGFSSIALNDHFNSAAAPMLGLQAMAAATSQIRIATSVLNQDLRHPAVLDRGKESSHISSQRRSMRIGAPAVRVAGCGGAARTASACSAAEVLRAPRWGADGRAGWCERGSGEAGAEARLAGQPRRLAHVRGVVIAAQQLDQHFDAETADCLAAAAWLHDIGYAPSVCRAGFHPLDGAEFARWAGFGELVASLVAFHSGAHLEASERGLQGLSEFSDPPSDVLDALTFCDLTTGPDGTPVSANDRLSDVLARYGPEDPVHRAVDAGREELLAAVQRVRDRL
;
A
#
# COMPACT_ATOMS: atom_id res chain seq x y z
N MET A 1 43.36 -13.74 20.72
CA MET A 1 42.57 -12.63 20.18
C MET A 1 41.21 -13.21 19.83
N GLY A 2 40.22 -12.97 20.69
CA GLY A 2 38.95 -13.73 20.74
C GLY A 2 38.05 -13.47 19.55
N PHE A 3 37.24 -14.49 19.21
CA PHE A 3 36.23 -14.39 18.16
C PHE A 3 34.85 -14.25 18.81
N SER A 4 34.05 -13.32 18.29
CA SER A 4 32.62 -13.21 18.63
C SER A 4 31.84 -14.05 17.63
N SER A 5 31.33 -15.20 18.05
CA SER A 5 30.39 -15.99 17.26
C SER A 5 29.01 -15.33 17.28
N ILE A 6 28.37 -15.16 16.12
CA ILE A 6 27.01 -14.64 15.99
C ILE A 6 26.14 -15.70 15.31
N ALA A 7 24.98 -15.99 15.90
CA ALA A 7 23.94 -16.84 15.33
C ALA A 7 22.85 -15.95 14.72
N LEU A 8 22.38 -16.29 13.52
CA LEU A 8 21.31 -15.61 12.80
C LEU A 8 20.21 -16.62 12.48
N ASN A 9 18.95 -16.21 12.56
CA ASN A 9 17.81 -17.06 12.19
C ASN A 9 17.85 -17.40 10.69
N ASP A 10 17.56 -18.67 10.36
CA ASP A 10 17.52 -19.16 8.96
C ASP A 10 16.14 -18.99 8.29
N HIS A 11 15.14 -18.51 9.04
CA HIS A 11 13.77 -18.38 8.55
C HIS A 11 13.60 -17.16 7.63
N PHE A 12 13.05 -17.40 6.44
CA PHE A 12 12.80 -16.39 5.40
C PHE A 12 11.69 -15.37 5.73
N ASN A 13 11.08 -15.42 6.91
CA ASN A 13 9.98 -14.54 7.32
C ASN A 13 10.41 -13.37 8.23
N SER A 14 11.71 -13.06 8.27
CA SER A 14 12.23 -11.83 8.86
C SER A 14 13.03 -11.08 7.78
N ALA A 15 12.66 -9.82 7.51
CA ALA A 15 13.34 -8.95 6.55
C ALA A 15 14.77 -8.53 6.98
N ALA A 16 15.27 -9.07 8.10
CA ALA A 16 16.69 -9.04 8.45
C ALA A 16 17.40 -10.36 8.11
N ALA A 17 16.92 -11.05 7.08
CA ALA A 17 17.59 -12.14 6.39
C ALA A 17 19.09 -11.82 6.19
N PRO A 18 19.99 -12.82 6.27
CA PRO A 18 21.38 -12.71 6.75
C PRO A 18 22.27 -11.69 6.03
N MET A 19 21.84 -11.20 4.87
CA MET A 19 22.53 -10.21 4.04
C MET A 19 22.78 -8.85 4.71
N LEU A 20 21.81 -8.28 5.44
CA LEU A 20 22.00 -6.98 6.12
C LEU A 20 22.98 -7.10 7.30
N GLY A 21 22.86 -8.18 8.08
CA GLY A 21 23.82 -8.51 9.13
C GLY A 21 25.23 -8.75 8.58
N LEU A 22 25.35 -9.49 7.47
CA LEU A 22 26.62 -9.74 6.80
C LEU A 22 27.23 -8.45 6.19
N GLN A 23 26.43 -7.53 5.67
CA GLN A 23 26.91 -6.22 5.18
C GLN A 23 27.49 -5.37 6.31
N ALA A 24 26.80 -5.27 7.45
CA ALA A 24 27.31 -4.55 8.61
C ALA A 24 28.62 -5.18 9.14
N MET A 25 28.71 -6.51 9.19
CA MET A 25 29.91 -7.21 9.64
C MET A 25 31.09 -7.07 8.67
N ALA A 26 30.83 -7.08 7.35
CA ALA A 26 31.86 -6.87 6.33
C ALA A 26 32.41 -5.43 6.34
N ALA A 27 31.60 -4.44 6.73
CA ALA A 27 32.07 -3.07 6.94
C ALA A 27 32.97 -2.95 8.20
N ALA A 28 32.74 -3.81 9.20
CA ALA A 28 33.44 -3.75 10.48
C ALA A 28 34.69 -4.66 10.57
N THR A 29 34.82 -5.66 9.70
CA THR A 29 35.89 -6.67 9.80
C THR A 29 36.44 -7.08 8.44
N SER A 30 37.76 -7.31 8.36
CA SER A 30 38.44 -7.72 7.13
C SER A 30 38.43 -9.23 6.88
N GLN A 31 38.06 -10.05 7.88
CA GLN A 31 37.92 -11.49 7.77
C GLN A 31 36.74 -12.02 8.60
N ILE A 32 35.89 -12.82 7.97
CA ILE A 32 34.73 -13.47 8.60
C ILE A 32 34.77 -14.96 8.27
N ARG A 33 34.59 -15.83 9.27
CA ARG A 33 34.27 -17.25 9.08
C ARG A 33 32.80 -17.49 9.36
N ILE A 34 32.12 -18.06 8.38
CA ILE A 34 30.69 -18.39 8.45
C ILE A 34 30.61 -19.92 8.59
N ALA A 35 29.96 -20.40 9.66
CA ALA A 35 29.67 -21.81 9.84
C ALA A 35 28.17 -22.04 9.58
N THR A 36 27.83 -22.99 8.72
CA THR A 36 26.44 -23.37 8.43
C THR A 36 26.00 -24.44 9.43
N SER A 37 25.20 -24.06 10.42
CA SER A 37 24.54 -25.02 11.31
C SER A 37 23.14 -25.34 10.78
N VAL A 38 23.09 -26.43 10.01
CA VAL A 38 21.97 -27.32 9.61
C VAL A 38 20.63 -26.69 9.17
N LEU A 39 20.40 -26.79 7.86
CA LEU A 39 19.15 -26.58 7.12
C LEU A 39 17.99 -27.45 7.65
N ASN A 40 16.86 -26.80 7.92
CA ASN A 40 15.50 -27.25 7.61
C ASN A 40 15.23 -28.79 7.64
N GLN A 41 14.79 -29.32 8.78
CA GLN A 41 14.33 -30.71 8.92
C GLN A 41 12.93 -30.98 8.32
N ASP A 42 12.22 -29.95 7.84
CA ASP A 42 10.82 -30.08 7.43
C ASP A 42 10.63 -30.75 6.06
N LEU A 43 11.71 -30.97 5.31
CA LEU A 43 11.68 -31.63 3.99
C LEU A 43 11.77 -33.17 4.04
N ARG A 44 11.68 -33.80 5.22
CA ARG A 44 11.68 -35.28 5.35
C ARG A 44 10.29 -35.91 5.26
N HIS A 45 9.24 -35.12 5.03
CA HIS A 45 7.90 -35.67 4.83
C HIS A 45 7.82 -36.37 3.44
N PRO A 46 7.51 -37.67 3.36
CA PRO A 46 7.54 -38.43 2.10
C PRO A 46 6.62 -37.88 1.01
N ALA A 47 5.65 -37.03 1.33
CA ALA A 47 4.79 -36.36 0.34
C ALA A 47 5.48 -35.24 -0.47
N VAL A 48 6.66 -34.75 -0.06
CA VAL A 48 7.37 -33.64 -0.76
C VAL A 48 8.39 -34.16 -1.80
N LEU A 49 8.81 -35.44 -1.71
CA LEU A 49 9.86 -35.99 -2.58
C LEU A 49 9.37 -36.53 -3.94
N ASP A 50 8.06 -36.51 -4.22
CA ASP A 50 7.51 -37.13 -5.45
C ASP A 50 7.28 -36.13 -6.61
N ARG A 51 7.67 -34.86 -6.45
CA ARG A 51 7.59 -33.87 -7.54
C ARG A 51 8.95 -33.31 -7.89
N GLY A 52 9.51 -33.82 -8.98
CA GLY A 52 10.49 -33.11 -9.80
C GLY A 52 11.93 -33.57 -9.62
N LYS A 53 12.29 -34.66 -10.31
CA LYS A 53 13.66 -34.93 -10.72
C LYS A 53 14.15 -33.80 -11.62
N GLU A 54 15.08 -32.97 -11.14
CA GLU A 54 16.08 -32.30 -11.97
C GLU A 54 17.20 -31.76 -11.08
N SER A 55 18.27 -32.54 -10.95
CA SER A 55 19.49 -32.15 -10.26
C SER A 55 20.36 -31.34 -11.21
N SER A 56 20.65 -30.08 -10.88
CA SER A 56 21.75 -29.33 -11.51
C SER A 56 22.69 -28.77 -10.44
N HIS A 57 23.93 -29.23 -10.52
CA HIS A 57 25.06 -28.87 -9.68
C HIS A 57 25.39 -27.38 -9.78
N ILE A 58 25.53 -26.70 -8.64
CA ILE A 58 26.21 -25.40 -8.56
C ILE A 58 27.53 -25.62 -7.81
N SER A 59 28.62 -25.70 -8.59
CA SER A 59 29.99 -25.63 -8.08
C SER A 59 30.33 -24.17 -7.76
N SER A 60 31.02 -23.98 -6.64
CA SER A 60 31.55 -22.72 -6.15
C SER A 60 32.50 -22.06 -7.17
N GLN A 61 32.13 -20.88 -7.68
CA GLN A 61 33.09 -19.98 -8.27
C GLN A 61 32.88 -18.54 -7.78
N ARG A 62 33.95 -18.03 -7.17
CA ARG A 62 34.13 -16.69 -6.64
C ARG A 62 34.01 -15.68 -7.80
N ARG A 63 33.00 -14.82 -7.80
CA ARG A 63 32.96 -13.63 -8.67
C ARG A 63 32.83 -12.37 -7.82
N SER A 64 33.85 -11.53 -7.86
CA SER A 64 33.80 -10.13 -7.42
C SER A 64 33.15 -9.29 -8.52
N MET A 65 32.04 -8.63 -8.22
CA MET A 65 31.32 -7.75 -9.15
C MET A 65 31.59 -6.29 -8.78
N ARG A 66 32.16 -5.51 -9.70
CA ARG A 66 32.31 -4.04 -9.61
C ARG A 66 31.22 -3.40 -10.49
N ILE A 67 30.49 -2.42 -9.95
CA ILE A 67 29.41 -1.69 -10.65
C ILE A 67 29.93 -0.29 -11.01
N GLY A 68 29.87 0.07 -12.29
CA GLY A 68 30.16 1.41 -12.82
C GLY A 68 28.88 2.18 -13.17
N ALA A 69 28.87 3.48 -12.91
CA ALA A 69 27.74 4.38 -13.17
C ALA A 69 27.84 5.07 -14.55
N PRO A 70 26.72 5.31 -15.27
CA PRO A 70 26.69 6.28 -16.36
C PRO A 70 26.01 7.59 -15.94
N ALA A 71 26.56 8.71 -16.41
CA ALA A 71 26.03 10.06 -16.25
C ALA A 71 25.03 10.41 -17.37
N VAL A 72 23.96 11.13 -17.03
CA VAL A 72 23.03 11.73 -18.02
C VAL A 72 22.86 13.23 -17.71
N ARG A 73 22.99 14.06 -18.74
CA ARG A 73 22.85 15.53 -18.70
C ARG A 73 21.37 15.94 -18.82
N VAL A 74 20.99 16.98 -18.07
CA VAL A 74 19.69 17.66 -18.16
C VAL A 74 19.84 18.95 -18.96
N ALA A 75 18.96 19.16 -19.95
CA ALA A 75 18.76 20.44 -20.62
C ALA A 75 17.44 21.05 -20.10
N GLY A 76 17.47 22.30 -19.66
CA GLY A 76 16.31 23.04 -19.17
C GLY A 76 15.72 23.97 -20.23
N CYS A 77 14.41 24.21 -20.14
CA CYS A 77 13.73 25.44 -20.58
C CYS A 77 12.44 25.60 -19.74
N GLY A 78 12.17 26.83 -19.28
CA GLY A 78 11.18 27.16 -18.26
C GLY A 78 9.75 27.45 -18.73
N GLY A 79 8.87 27.67 -17.74
CA GLY A 79 7.49 28.14 -17.90
C GLY A 79 6.61 27.68 -16.74
N ALA A 80 6.06 28.61 -15.96
CA ALA A 80 5.36 28.36 -14.72
C ALA A 80 3.90 27.89 -14.90
N ALA A 81 3.52 26.80 -14.22
CA ALA A 81 2.18 26.52 -13.73
C ALA A 81 2.30 25.48 -12.58
N ARG A 82 1.80 25.80 -11.38
CA ARG A 82 1.73 24.85 -10.26
C ARG A 82 0.39 24.13 -10.32
N THR A 83 0.34 23.03 -11.07
CA THR A 83 -0.78 22.06 -11.08
C THR A 83 -0.19 20.66 -11.33
N ALA A 84 -0.64 19.67 -10.55
CA ALA A 84 -0.25 18.25 -10.57
C ALA A 84 1.27 17.95 -10.56
N SER A 85 1.80 17.42 -9.45
CA SER A 85 3.15 16.83 -9.44
C SER A 85 3.19 15.72 -10.49
N ALA A 86 3.85 15.96 -11.61
CA ALA A 86 4.06 14.97 -12.66
C ALA A 86 4.73 13.74 -12.02
N CYS A 87 4.11 12.56 -12.18
CA CYS A 87 4.70 11.30 -11.76
C CYS A 87 5.96 11.09 -12.61
N SER A 88 7.14 11.29 -12.01
CA SER A 88 8.40 10.95 -12.65
C SER A 88 8.40 9.44 -12.85
N ALA A 89 8.62 8.97 -14.08
CA ALA A 89 8.60 7.56 -14.45
C ALA A 89 9.35 6.70 -13.41
N ALA A 90 8.58 6.07 -12.52
CA ALA A 90 9.13 5.22 -11.48
C ALA A 90 9.61 3.93 -12.15
N GLU A 91 10.87 3.60 -11.83
CA GLU A 91 11.55 2.35 -12.12
C GLU A 91 10.58 1.17 -12.02
N VAL A 92 10.50 0.36 -13.09
CA VAL A 92 9.66 -0.83 -13.14
C VAL A 92 10.00 -1.73 -11.96
N LEU A 93 9.18 -1.65 -10.90
CA LEU A 93 9.31 -2.48 -9.71
C LEU A 93 9.17 -3.94 -10.17
N ARG A 94 10.29 -4.67 -10.19
CA ARG A 94 10.24 -6.14 -10.33
C ARG A 94 9.58 -6.68 -9.08
N ALA A 95 8.49 -7.41 -9.28
CA ALA A 95 7.76 -8.08 -8.22
C ALA A 95 8.72 -8.96 -7.39
N PRO A 96 8.67 -8.89 -6.05
CA PRO A 96 9.04 -10.06 -5.28
C PRO A 96 7.98 -11.14 -5.58
N ARG A 97 8.43 -12.38 -5.84
CA ARG A 97 7.52 -13.51 -6.02
C ARG A 97 6.89 -13.84 -4.66
N TRP A 98 5.79 -13.17 -4.35
CA TRP A 98 4.91 -13.53 -3.23
C TRP A 98 3.89 -14.56 -3.73
N GLY A 99 3.67 -15.60 -2.93
CA GLY A 99 3.15 -16.91 -3.36
C GLY A 99 1.83 -16.89 -4.13
N ALA A 100 1.80 -17.66 -5.22
CA ALA A 100 0.62 -17.95 -6.03
C ALA A 100 -0.28 -19.02 -5.38
N ASP A 101 -0.58 -18.87 -4.10
CA ASP A 101 -1.56 -19.67 -3.37
C ASP A 101 -2.76 -18.77 -3.07
N GLY A 102 -3.66 -18.68 -4.05
CA GLY A 102 -4.98 -18.15 -3.82
C GLY A 102 -5.75 -19.11 -2.90
N ARG A 103 -5.72 -18.83 -1.60
CA ARG A 103 -6.84 -18.93 -0.66
C ARG A 103 -6.36 -18.60 0.77
N ALA A 104 -7.01 -17.61 1.38
CA ALA A 104 -6.95 -17.19 2.78
C ALA A 104 -5.70 -16.42 3.25
N GLY A 105 -5.93 -15.25 3.87
CA GLY A 105 -5.06 -14.76 4.95
C GLY A 105 -4.26 -13.47 4.74
N TRP A 106 -4.75 -12.46 4.01
CA TRP A 106 -4.00 -11.17 3.89
C TRP A 106 -4.79 -9.89 4.24
N CYS A 107 -6.02 -10.00 4.77
CA CYS A 107 -6.60 -8.95 5.62
C CYS A 107 -6.11 -9.18 7.07
N GLU A 108 -4.80 -9.16 7.33
CA GLU A 108 -4.30 -9.08 8.71
C GLU A 108 -4.02 -7.62 9.05
N ARG A 109 -4.49 -7.17 10.23
CA ARG A 109 -4.48 -5.78 10.73
C ARG A 109 -3.14 -5.00 10.72
N GLY A 110 -2.03 -5.58 10.24
CA GLY A 110 -0.70 -4.93 10.17
C GLY A 110 -0.05 -4.86 8.78
N SER A 111 -0.53 -5.60 7.79
CA SER A 111 0.11 -5.62 6.45
C SER A 111 -0.10 -4.32 5.67
N GLY A 112 -1.27 -3.69 5.83
CA GLY A 112 -1.58 -2.39 5.24
C GLY A 112 -0.78 -1.24 5.86
N GLU A 113 -0.59 -1.28 7.19
CA GLU A 113 0.13 -0.28 7.98
C GLU A 113 1.56 -0.09 7.49
N ALA A 114 2.41 -1.12 7.58
CA ALA A 114 3.82 -1.00 7.20
C ALA A 114 3.99 -0.61 5.72
N GLY A 115 3.08 -1.07 4.86
CA GLY A 115 3.05 -0.75 3.44
C GLY A 115 2.74 0.73 3.16
N ALA A 116 1.75 1.28 3.85
CA ALA A 116 1.30 2.67 3.72
C ALA A 116 2.28 3.64 4.41
N GLU A 117 2.73 3.37 5.63
CA GLU A 117 3.64 4.24 6.38
C GLU A 117 4.93 4.51 5.59
N ALA A 118 5.56 3.46 5.07
CA ALA A 118 6.82 3.59 4.33
C ALA A 118 6.64 4.41 3.03
N ARG A 119 5.50 4.25 2.33
CA ARG A 119 5.24 4.89 1.04
C ARG A 119 4.75 6.33 1.18
N LEU A 120 4.06 6.64 2.28
CA LEU A 120 3.52 7.96 2.58
C LEU A 120 4.43 8.77 3.52
N ALA A 121 5.59 8.26 3.93
CA ALA A 121 6.54 8.95 4.80
C ALA A 121 6.95 10.35 4.28
N GLY A 122 7.02 10.54 2.95
CA GLY A 122 7.28 11.83 2.32
C GLY A 122 6.10 12.81 2.30
N GLN A 123 4.92 12.39 2.77
CA GLN A 123 3.66 13.14 2.76
C GLN A 123 3.06 13.17 4.18
N PRO A 124 3.70 13.84 5.15
CA PRO A 124 3.38 13.70 6.57
C PRO A 124 1.94 14.06 6.94
N ARG A 125 1.35 15.09 6.29
CA ARG A 125 -0.08 15.43 6.48
C ARG A 125 -0.99 14.29 6.02
N ARG A 126 -0.72 13.70 4.85
CA ARG A 126 -1.50 12.59 4.32
C ARG A 126 -1.38 11.35 5.21
N LEU A 127 -0.17 11.04 5.67
CA LEU A 127 0.03 9.94 6.61
C LEU A 127 -0.71 10.16 7.94
N ALA A 128 -0.75 11.39 8.45
CA ALA A 128 -1.54 11.73 9.63
C ALA A 128 -3.04 11.53 9.39
N HIS A 129 -3.54 12.00 8.24
CA HIS A 129 -4.91 11.75 7.81
C HIS A 129 -5.24 10.25 7.73
N VAL A 130 -4.44 9.46 7.02
CA VAL A 130 -4.62 7.99 6.90
C VAL A 130 -4.67 7.31 8.28
N ARG A 131 -3.77 7.69 9.20
CA ARG A 131 -3.80 7.16 10.58
C ARG A 131 -5.10 7.52 11.31
N GLY A 132 -5.61 8.74 11.12
CA GLY A 132 -6.91 9.15 11.67
C GLY A 132 -8.07 8.33 11.09
N VAL A 133 -8.08 8.06 9.78
CA VAL A 133 -9.10 7.23 9.11
C VAL A 133 -9.08 5.80 9.66
N VAL A 134 -7.89 5.24 9.90
CA VAL A 134 -7.74 3.92 10.52
C VAL A 134 -8.28 3.89 11.95
N ILE A 135 -8.01 4.92 12.75
CA ILE A 135 -8.57 5.03 14.11
C ILE A 135 -10.10 5.09 14.05
N ALA A 136 -10.67 5.85 13.11
CA ALA A 136 -12.11 5.91 12.90
C ALA A 136 -12.68 4.55 12.46
N ALA A 137 -11.97 3.82 11.57
CA ALA A 137 -12.38 2.49 11.13
C ALA A 137 -12.40 1.47 12.28
N GLN A 138 -11.39 1.50 13.15
CA GLN A 138 -11.30 0.63 14.32
C GLN A 138 -12.44 0.84 15.32
N GLN A 139 -13.03 2.04 15.38
CA GLN A 139 -14.22 2.29 16.20
C GLN A 139 -15.47 1.58 15.65
N LEU A 140 -15.47 1.21 14.38
CA LEU A 140 -16.56 0.49 13.73
C LEU A 140 -16.41 -1.04 13.81
N ASP A 141 -15.30 -1.57 14.34
CA ASP A 141 -14.97 -3.02 14.37
C ASP A 141 -16.14 -3.88 14.91
N GLN A 142 -16.85 -3.41 15.94
CA GLN A 142 -17.95 -4.17 16.56
C GLN A 142 -19.21 -4.28 15.69
N HIS A 143 -19.31 -3.50 14.61
CA HIS A 143 -20.47 -3.47 13.71
C HIS A 143 -20.32 -4.42 12.52
N PHE A 144 -19.15 -5.04 12.36
CA PHE A 144 -18.82 -5.95 11.27
C PHE A 144 -18.33 -7.29 11.82
N ASP A 145 -18.41 -8.35 11.01
CA ASP A 145 -17.67 -9.58 11.31
C ASP A 145 -16.15 -9.33 11.23
N ALA A 146 -15.36 -10.23 11.80
CA ALA A 146 -13.91 -10.05 11.92
C ALA A 146 -13.20 -9.88 10.56
N GLU A 147 -13.63 -10.60 9.52
CA GLU A 147 -13.01 -10.52 8.20
C GLU A 147 -13.31 -9.17 7.54
N THR A 148 -14.57 -8.74 7.60
CA THR A 148 -14.99 -7.44 7.08
C THR A 148 -14.32 -6.27 7.81
N ALA A 149 -14.22 -6.33 9.15
CA ALA A 149 -13.52 -5.34 9.95
C ALA A 149 -12.02 -5.24 9.58
N ASP A 150 -11.36 -6.38 9.41
CA ASP A 150 -9.95 -6.41 9.01
C ASP A 150 -9.75 -5.83 7.60
N CYS A 151 -10.64 -6.13 6.65
CA CYS A 151 -10.56 -5.58 5.31
C CYS A 151 -10.92 -4.08 5.27
N LEU A 152 -11.85 -3.60 6.12
CA LEU A 152 -12.11 -2.17 6.28
C LEU A 152 -10.88 -1.42 6.82
N ALA A 153 -10.21 -1.97 7.84
CA ALA A 153 -8.97 -1.40 8.38
C ALA A 153 -7.84 -1.38 7.33
N ALA A 154 -7.69 -2.45 6.54
CA ALA A 154 -6.74 -2.50 5.44
C ALA A 154 -7.05 -1.45 4.36
N ALA A 155 -8.33 -1.31 3.96
CA ALA A 155 -8.76 -0.29 3.01
C ALA A 155 -8.53 1.13 3.54
N ALA A 156 -8.77 1.38 4.84
CA ALA A 156 -8.48 2.65 5.49
C ALA A 156 -6.99 3.03 5.40
N TRP A 157 -6.07 2.07 5.60
CA TRP A 157 -4.64 2.29 5.38
C TRP A 157 -4.27 2.61 3.93
N LEU A 158 -4.97 1.99 2.97
CA LEU A 158 -4.61 2.01 1.56
C LEU A 158 -5.36 3.05 0.72
N HIS A 159 -6.47 3.64 1.19
CA HIS A 159 -7.34 4.48 0.37
C HIS A 159 -6.59 5.62 -0.34
N ASP A 160 -5.61 6.20 0.35
CA ASP A 160 -4.81 7.33 -0.12
C ASP A 160 -3.39 6.92 -0.59
N ILE A 161 -3.09 5.62 -0.66
CA ILE A 161 -1.74 5.14 -1.01
C ILE A 161 -1.37 5.43 -2.46
N GLY A 162 -2.36 5.60 -3.34
CA GLY A 162 -2.16 5.95 -4.75
C GLY A 162 -1.45 7.29 -4.96
N TYR A 163 -1.46 8.17 -3.95
CA TYR A 163 -0.67 9.41 -3.98
C TYR A 163 0.83 9.20 -3.77
N ALA A 164 1.27 8.04 -3.30
CA ALA A 164 2.69 7.77 -3.12
C ALA A 164 3.40 7.75 -4.48
N PRO A 165 4.57 8.42 -4.65
CA PRO A 165 5.29 8.40 -5.92
C PRO A 165 5.68 7.01 -6.42
N SER A 166 5.84 6.04 -5.51
CA SER A 166 6.13 4.63 -5.83
C SER A 166 4.91 3.81 -6.25
N VAL A 167 3.70 4.38 -6.13
CA VAL A 167 2.42 3.75 -6.45
C VAL A 167 1.71 4.45 -7.61
N CYS A 168 1.80 5.78 -7.72
CA CYS A 168 1.20 6.55 -8.82
C CYS A 168 1.58 5.98 -10.19
N ARG A 169 0.59 5.69 -11.03
CA ARG A 169 0.78 5.30 -12.44
C ARG A 169 -0.10 6.12 -13.36
N ALA A 170 -1.41 6.12 -13.12
CA ALA A 170 -2.41 6.83 -13.89
C ALA A 170 -2.58 8.29 -13.44
N GLY A 171 -2.10 8.64 -12.24
CA GLY A 171 -2.29 9.97 -11.67
C GLY A 171 -3.69 10.16 -11.07
N PHE A 172 -4.39 9.07 -10.80
CA PHE A 172 -5.69 9.05 -10.14
C PHE A 172 -5.61 8.08 -8.96
N HIS A 173 -5.49 8.62 -7.75
CA HIS A 173 -5.11 7.85 -6.57
C HIS A 173 -6.05 6.69 -6.19
N PRO A 174 -7.38 6.73 -6.42
CA PRO A 174 -8.24 5.59 -6.10
C PRO A 174 -7.90 4.40 -7.00
N LEU A 175 -7.70 4.64 -8.30
CA LEU A 175 -7.32 3.60 -9.25
C LEU A 175 -5.90 3.08 -8.98
N ASP A 176 -4.93 3.97 -8.79
CA ASP A 176 -3.54 3.59 -8.52
C ASP A 176 -3.41 2.80 -7.20
N GLY A 177 -4.18 3.18 -6.18
CA GLY A 177 -4.24 2.48 -4.89
C GLY A 177 -4.92 1.11 -5.00
N ALA A 178 -5.99 1.01 -5.76
CA ALA A 178 -6.72 -0.24 -5.96
C ALA A 178 -5.90 -1.28 -6.74
N GLU A 179 -5.22 -0.85 -7.81
CA GLU A 179 -4.26 -1.67 -8.55
C GLU A 179 -3.11 -2.14 -7.66
N PHE A 180 -2.61 -1.27 -6.78
CA PHE A 180 -1.61 -1.65 -5.79
C PHE A 180 -2.14 -2.68 -4.80
N ALA A 181 -3.35 -2.50 -4.27
CA ALA A 181 -3.96 -3.43 -3.32
C ALA A 181 -4.13 -4.83 -3.93
N ARG A 182 -4.59 -4.90 -5.19
CA ARG A 182 -4.71 -6.14 -5.96
C ARG A 182 -3.34 -6.78 -6.21
N TRP A 183 -2.36 -6.00 -6.69
CA TRP A 183 -0.99 -6.47 -6.92
C TRP A 183 -0.32 -7.00 -5.65
N ALA A 184 -0.57 -6.36 -4.50
CA ALA A 184 -0.02 -6.74 -3.21
C ALA A 184 -0.78 -7.88 -2.51
N GLY A 185 -1.90 -8.34 -3.08
CA GLY A 185 -2.64 -9.51 -2.58
C GLY A 185 -3.59 -9.24 -1.41
N PHE A 186 -4.05 -8.00 -1.21
CA PHE A 186 -5.01 -7.66 -0.14
C PHE A 186 -6.44 -8.18 -0.38
N GLY A 187 -6.71 -8.73 -1.56
CA GLY A 187 -8.02 -9.28 -1.94
C GLY A 187 -8.93 -8.26 -2.62
N GLU A 188 -9.98 -8.76 -3.28
CA GLU A 188 -10.86 -7.94 -4.12
C GLU A 188 -11.70 -6.95 -3.32
N LEU A 189 -12.15 -7.31 -2.11
CA LEU A 189 -12.93 -6.38 -1.28
C LEU A 189 -12.11 -5.12 -0.94
N VAL A 190 -10.86 -5.27 -0.51
CA VAL A 190 -9.98 -4.14 -0.19
C VAL A 190 -9.71 -3.31 -1.45
N ALA A 191 -9.39 -3.97 -2.57
CA ALA A 191 -9.13 -3.28 -3.83
C ALA A 191 -10.36 -2.48 -4.30
N SER A 192 -11.56 -3.06 -4.24
CA SER A 192 -12.82 -2.38 -4.54
C SER A 192 -13.09 -1.21 -3.59
N LEU A 193 -12.93 -1.38 -2.28
CA LEU A 193 -13.11 -0.29 -1.33
C LEU A 193 -12.18 0.89 -1.65
N VAL A 194 -10.91 0.63 -1.95
CA VAL A 194 -9.95 1.66 -2.36
C VAL A 194 -10.32 2.27 -3.72
N ALA A 195 -10.82 1.49 -4.67
CA ALA A 195 -11.21 1.98 -6.00
C ALA A 195 -12.38 2.98 -5.93
N PHE A 196 -13.35 2.72 -5.05
CA PHE A 196 -14.62 3.45 -4.99
C PHE A 196 -14.73 4.43 -3.81
N HIS A 197 -13.70 4.55 -2.96
CA HIS A 197 -13.76 5.39 -1.77
C HIS A 197 -14.16 6.83 -2.08
N SER A 198 -14.93 7.43 -1.17
CA SER A 198 -15.31 8.85 -1.19
C SER A 198 -15.89 9.34 -2.51
N GLY A 199 -16.64 8.48 -3.20
CA GLY A 199 -17.32 8.82 -4.46
C GLY A 199 -16.38 8.90 -5.67
N ALA A 200 -15.23 8.23 -5.63
CA ALA A 200 -14.21 8.24 -6.69
C ALA A 200 -14.75 7.99 -8.11
N HIS A 201 -15.86 7.26 -8.27
CA HIS A 201 -16.52 7.03 -9.56
C HIS A 201 -17.02 8.33 -10.23
N LEU A 202 -17.46 9.32 -9.45
CA LEU A 202 -17.85 10.63 -9.97
C LEU A 202 -16.63 11.38 -10.49
N GLU A 203 -15.53 11.39 -9.74
CA GLU A 203 -14.28 12.03 -10.17
C GLU A 203 -13.68 11.33 -11.40
N ALA A 204 -13.72 10.00 -11.43
CA ALA A 204 -13.31 9.24 -12.61
C ALA A 204 -14.13 9.64 -13.85
N SER A 205 -15.44 9.83 -13.69
CA SER A 205 -16.32 10.29 -14.77
C SER A 205 -15.96 11.69 -15.23
N GLU A 206 -15.72 12.62 -14.30
CA GLU A 206 -15.28 14.00 -14.58
C GLU A 206 -13.93 14.05 -15.32
N ARG A 207 -13.06 13.07 -15.05
CA ARG A 207 -11.75 12.90 -15.71
C ARG A 207 -11.79 12.05 -16.99
N GLY A 208 -12.93 11.44 -17.32
CA GLY A 208 -13.06 10.51 -18.45
C GLY A 208 -12.32 9.18 -18.28
N LEU A 209 -12.02 8.78 -17.04
CA LEU A 209 -11.28 7.55 -16.72
C LEU A 209 -12.22 6.34 -16.65
N GLN A 210 -11.80 5.21 -17.26
CA GLN A 210 -12.61 3.98 -17.33
C GLN A 210 -12.09 2.85 -16.41
N GLY A 211 -10.90 3.00 -15.83
CA GLY A 211 -10.20 1.91 -15.11
C GLY A 211 -10.94 1.39 -13.86
N LEU A 212 -11.84 2.19 -13.27
CA LEU A 212 -12.66 1.72 -12.14
C LEU A 212 -13.63 0.59 -12.51
N SER A 213 -14.01 0.47 -13.79
CA SER A 213 -14.89 -0.61 -14.26
C SER A 213 -14.28 -2.02 -14.17
N GLU A 214 -12.97 -2.11 -13.91
CA GLU A 214 -12.26 -3.38 -13.67
C GLU A 214 -12.39 -3.87 -12.21
N PHE A 215 -13.02 -3.08 -11.34
CA PHE A 215 -13.28 -3.42 -9.95
C PHE A 215 -14.77 -3.65 -9.74
N SER A 216 -15.11 -4.65 -8.93
CA SER A 216 -16.51 -4.90 -8.57
C SER A 216 -16.99 -3.85 -7.55
N ASP A 217 -18.26 -3.48 -7.60
CA ASP A 217 -18.85 -2.62 -6.56
C ASP A 217 -18.71 -3.29 -5.19
N PRO A 218 -18.11 -2.62 -4.18
CA PRO A 218 -18.04 -3.16 -2.83
C PRO A 218 -19.42 -3.16 -2.17
N PRO A 219 -19.64 -3.98 -1.11
CA PRO A 219 -20.83 -3.88 -0.29
C PRO A 219 -21.05 -2.45 0.20
N SER A 220 -22.26 -1.93 0.01
CA SER A 220 -22.56 -0.52 0.23
C SER A 220 -22.41 -0.08 1.68
N ASP A 221 -22.68 -0.97 2.62
CA ASP A 221 -22.50 -0.72 4.06
C ASP A 221 -21.02 -0.59 4.46
N VAL A 222 -20.12 -1.36 3.84
CA VAL A 222 -18.67 -1.26 4.09
C VAL A 222 -18.07 -0.04 3.37
N LEU A 223 -18.57 0.29 2.17
CA LEU A 223 -18.17 1.52 1.48
C LEU A 223 -18.65 2.78 2.22
N ASP A 224 -19.87 2.76 2.75
CA ASP A 224 -20.40 3.80 3.62
C ASP A 224 -19.50 3.99 4.85
N ALA A 225 -19.05 2.89 5.47
CA ALA A 225 -18.13 2.92 6.60
C ALA A 225 -16.79 3.57 6.24
N LEU A 226 -16.15 3.17 5.14
CA LEU A 226 -14.89 3.79 4.70
C LEU A 226 -15.07 5.28 4.36
N THR A 227 -16.17 5.62 3.68
CA THR A 227 -16.53 7.01 3.36
C THR A 227 -16.77 7.83 4.63
N PHE A 228 -17.45 7.26 5.62
CA PHE A 228 -17.62 7.88 6.93
C PHE A 228 -16.27 8.15 7.61
N CYS A 229 -15.36 7.16 7.64
CA CYS A 229 -14.05 7.31 8.26
C CYS A 229 -13.20 8.41 7.58
N ASP A 230 -13.17 8.46 6.25
CA ASP A 230 -12.45 9.50 5.50
C ASP A 230 -13.07 10.89 5.72
N LEU A 231 -14.38 11.02 5.51
CA LEU A 231 -15.04 12.33 5.58
C LEU A 231 -15.17 12.90 6.99
N THR A 232 -15.05 12.07 8.02
CA THR A 232 -15.00 12.53 9.42
C THR A 232 -13.58 12.71 9.95
N THR A 233 -12.56 12.58 9.09
CA THR A 233 -11.15 12.76 9.44
C THR A 233 -10.53 13.92 8.68
N GLY A 234 -9.95 14.87 9.41
CA GLY A 234 -9.26 16.03 8.86
C GLY A 234 -7.89 15.69 8.24
N PRO A 235 -7.27 16.63 7.50
CA PRO A 235 -5.95 16.44 6.87
C PRO A 235 -4.78 16.24 7.83
N ASP A 236 -4.98 16.39 9.14
CA ASP A 236 -4.02 16.16 10.21
C ASP A 236 -4.38 14.92 11.06
N GLY A 237 -5.41 14.18 10.67
CA GLY A 237 -5.90 13.00 11.37
C GLY A 237 -6.90 13.31 12.49
N THR A 238 -7.25 14.58 12.73
CA THR A 238 -8.20 14.95 13.79
C THR A 238 -9.66 14.75 13.35
N PRO A 239 -10.58 14.41 14.27
CA PRO A 239 -12.00 14.30 13.93
C PRO A 239 -12.59 15.66 13.49
N VAL A 240 -13.36 15.65 12.41
CA VAL A 240 -14.07 16.80 11.86
C VAL A 240 -15.49 16.44 11.44
N SER A 241 -16.36 17.43 11.21
CA SER A 241 -17.66 17.14 10.61
C SER A 241 -17.51 16.88 9.10
N ALA A 242 -18.31 15.96 8.56
CA ALA A 242 -18.31 15.69 7.11
C ALA A 242 -18.68 16.93 6.28
N ASN A 243 -19.57 17.79 6.78
CA ASN A 243 -19.90 19.06 6.12
C ASN A 243 -18.69 20.00 6.05
N ASP A 244 -17.94 20.14 7.14
CA ASP A 244 -16.74 20.98 7.16
C ASP A 244 -15.66 20.39 6.26
N ARG A 245 -15.50 19.06 6.26
CA ARG A 245 -14.54 18.36 5.41
C ARG A 245 -14.82 18.58 3.92
N LEU A 246 -16.07 18.40 3.48
CA LEU A 246 -16.47 18.64 2.09
C LEU A 246 -16.33 20.12 1.70
N SER A 247 -16.67 21.04 2.61
CA SER A 247 -16.50 22.48 2.37
C SER A 247 -15.03 22.88 2.22
N ASP A 248 -14.13 22.31 3.02
CA ASP A 248 -12.68 22.48 2.86
C ASP A 248 -12.19 21.94 1.51
N VAL A 249 -12.67 20.77 1.08
CA VAL A 249 -12.32 20.23 -0.25
C VAL A 249 -12.75 21.20 -1.35
N LEU A 250 -14.00 21.66 -1.35
CA LEU A 250 -14.52 22.59 -2.36
C LEU A 250 -13.79 23.93 -2.35
N ALA A 251 -13.32 24.41 -1.20
CA ALA A 251 -12.54 25.65 -1.10
C ALA A 251 -11.10 25.51 -1.64
N ARG A 252 -10.53 24.30 -1.67
CA ARG A 252 -9.17 24.04 -2.18
C ARG A 252 -9.09 24.01 -3.70
N TYR A 253 -10.19 23.69 -4.38
CA TYR A 253 -10.25 23.52 -5.83
C TYR A 253 -11.21 24.53 -6.46
N GLY A 254 -10.82 25.11 -7.60
CA GLY A 254 -11.71 25.98 -8.37
C GLY A 254 -12.89 25.21 -8.97
N PRO A 255 -13.99 25.87 -9.34
CA PRO A 255 -15.23 25.23 -9.80
C PRO A 255 -15.07 24.38 -11.08
N GLU A 256 -14.05 24.67 -11.89
CA GLU A 256 -13.74 23.90 -13.11
C GLU A 256 -12.83 22.68 -12.86
N ASP A 257 -12.33 22.51 -11.63
CA ASP A 257 -11.49 21.36 -11.30
C ASP A 257 -12.35 20.09 -11.19
N PRO A 258 -11.93 18.95 -11.79
CA PRO A 258 -12.65 17.69 -11.70
C PRO A 258 -12.99 17.25 -10.27
N VAL A 259 -12.10 17.53 -9.30
CA VAL A 259 -12.35 17.23 -7.88
C VAL A 259 -13.51 18.05 -7.36
N HIS A 260 -13.56 19.34 -7.69
CA HIS A 260 -14.64 20.22 -7.25
C HIS A 260 -15.98 19.76 -7.81
N ARG A 261 -16.07 19.51 -9.11
CA ARG A 261 -17.32 19.09 -9.77
C ARG A 261 -17.81 17.74 -9.25
N ALA A 262 -16.91 16.78 -9.04
CA ALA A 262 -17.27 15.48 -8.49
C ALA A 262 -17.79 15.57 -7.04
N VAL A 263 -17.12 16.36 -6.19
CA VAL A 263 -17.53 16.55 -4.79
C VAL A 263 -18.83 17.32 -4.70
N ASP A 264 -19.04 18.34 -5.54
CA ASP A 264 -20.29 19.10 -5.58
C ASP A 264 -21.46 18.21 -6.04
N ALA A 265 -21.28 17.46 -7.13
CA ALA A 265 -22.28 16.53 -7.65
C ALA A 265 -22.59 15.37 -6.67
N GLY A 266 -21.58 14.88 -5.94
CA GLY A 266 -21.71 13.77 -4.99
C GLY A 266 -22.09 14.19 -3.57
N ARG A 267 -22.18 15.49 -3.28
CA ARG A 267 -22.24 16.03 -1.92
C ARG A 267 -23.37 15.43 -1.09
N GLU A 268 -24.57 15.35 -1.67
CA GLU A 268 -25.75 14.85 -0.97
C GLU A 268 -25.61 13.36 -0.62
N GLU A 269 -25.14 12.54 -1.57
CA GLU A 269 -24.96 11.11 -1.34
C GLU A 269 -23.82 10.82 -0.34
N LEU A 270 -22.72 11.56 -0.41
CA LEU A 270 -21.61 11.44 0.55
C LEU A 270 -22.07 11.77 1.98
N LEU A 271 -22.90 12.79 2.16
CA LEU A 271 -23.49 13.12 3.46
C LEU A 271 -24.52 12.08 3.90
N ALA A 272 -25.29 11.51 2.96
CA ALA A 272 -26.22 10.43 3.25
C ALA A 272 -25.49 9.16 3.71
N ALA A 273 -24.38 8.79 3.08
CA ALA A 273 -23.51 7.68 3.50
C ALA A 273 -23.02 7.86 4.94
N VAL A 274 -22.52 9.06 5.28
CA VAL A 274 -22.11 9.41 6.64
C VAL A 274 -23.28 9.26 7.62
N GLN A 275 -24.49 9.69 7.25
CA GLN A 275 -25.65 9.59 8.11
C GLN A 275 -26.10 8.13 8.31
N ARG A 276 -26.08 7.30 7.27
CA ARG A 276 -26.41 5.86 7.36
C ARG A 276 -25.51 5.12 8.35
N VAL A 277 -24.24 5.48 8.44
CA VAL A 277 -23.33 4.92 9.45
C VAL A 277 -23.69 5.41 10.84
N ARG A 278 -23.91 6.72 11.02
CA ARG A 278 -24.29 7.30 12.32
C ARG A 278 -25.57 6.71 12.90
N ASP A 279 -26.55 6.40 12.06
CA ASP A 279 -27.83 5.83 12.50
C ASP A 279 -27.69 4.37 13.01
N ARG A 280 -26.54 3.72 12.75
CA ARG A 280 -26.23 2.35 13.17
C ARG A 280 -25.30 2.26 14.38
N LEU A 281 -24.72 3.40 14.81
CA LEU A 281 -23.87 3.55 16.00
C LEU A 281 -24.72 3.75 17.26
#